data_AF-A0A2H3J0I2-F1
#
_entry.id   AF-A0A2H3J0I2-F1
#
_cell.length_a   1.000
_cell.length_b   1.000
_cell.length_c   1.000
_cell.angle_alpha   90.00
_cell.angle_beta   90.00
_cell.angle_gamma   90.00
#
_symmetry.space_group_name_H-M   'P 1'
#
loop_
_entity.id
_entity.type
_entity.pdbx_description
1 polymer ?
#
loop_
_entity_poly.entity_id
_entity_poly.type
_entity_poly.pdbx_seq_one_letter_code
_entity_poly.pdbx_strand_id
1 'polypeptide(L)'
;MPANMTAFMDKTKKDANNATEQVRLEDQHETVVASYGREIVVCPICPNRVSGFWALHVPMALTSSNHYTPKPPPKGTHFQDQSIKEPFPSEWQETFEVVHQRLVMAAAAPKQTPGFIVQNLVKLLKPVGWLQLVEVITTPVPENPIPRNQHIDMLDSLYKNLYSGTKYAKSNLMADLPWEMEKSGLRNVQQAEVLVKYGAATENLWIREKSLRTAVAGVPNFLTVLKEMPGDVWKQE
;
A
#
# COMPACT_ATOMS: atom_id res chain seq x y z
N MET A 1 5.36 21.92 15.88
CA MET A 1 3.95 21.57 15.60
C MET A 1 3.95 20.42 14.61
N PRO A 2 3.13 19.37 14.76
CA PRO A 2 3.17 18.23 13.84
C PRO A 2 2.78 18.72 12.44
N ALA A 3 3.65 18.50 11.45
CA ALA A 3 3.42 18.83 10.05
C ALA A 3 2.04 18.31 9.64
N ASN A 4 1.23 19.21 9.06
CA ASN A 4 -0.20 19.03 9.09
C ASN A 4 -0.61 17.99 8.03
N MET A 5 -0.99 16.80 8.49
CA MET A 5 -1.63 15.77 7.63
C MET A 5 -2.92 16.30 6.99
N THR A 6 -3.46 17.42 7.45
CA THR A 6 -4.67 18.06 6.94
C THR A 6 -4.50 18.53 5.50
N ALA A 7 -3.34 19.05 5.08
CA ALA A 7 -3.06 19.49 3.72
C ALA A 7 -3.02 18.31 2.73
N PHE A 8 -2.45 17.17 3.15
CA PHE A 8 -2.49 15.92 2.38
C PHE A 8 -3.92 15.42 2.19
N MET A 9 -4.71 15.40 3.28
CA MET A 9 -6.09 14.91 3.27
C MET A 9 -7.04 15.88 2.52
N ASP A 10 -6.78 17.18 2.55
CA ASP A 10 -7.60 18.19 1.87
C ASP A 10 -7.35 18.20 0.36
N LYS A 11 -6.11 17.99 -0.08
CA LYS A 11 -5.79 17.86 -1.50
C LYS A 11 -6.38 16.59 -2.10
N THR A 12 -6.25 15.45 -1.40
CA THR A 12 -6.90 14.20 -1.82
C THR A 12 -8.42 14.30 -1.83
N LYS A 13 -9.04 15.15 -1.00
CA LYS A 13 -10.50 15.39 -1.04
C LYS A 13 -10.95 16.35 -2.14
N LYS A 14 -10.16 17.39 -2.46
CA LYS A 14 -10.54 18.45 -3.41
C LYS A 14 -10.18 18.12 -4.86
N ASP A 15 -9.06 17.43 -5.08
CA ASP A 15 -8.52 17.13 -6.41
C ASP A 15 -8.79 15.67 -6.85
N ALA A 16 -9.52 14.88 -6.06
CA ALA A 16 -9.92 13.53 -6.42
C ALA A 16 -10.92 13.54 -7.57
N ASN A 17 -10.41 13.58 -8.79
CA ASN A 17 -11.15 13.09 -9.93
C ASN A 17 -11.11 11.55 -9.87
N ASN A 18 -12.28 10.95 -9.63
CA ASN A 18 -12.45 9.49 -9.54
C ASN A 18 -11.84 8.76 -10.74
N ALA A 19 -11.88 9.35 -11.94
CA ALA A 19 -11.28 8.76 -13.14
C ALA A 19 -9.75 8.72 -13.07
N THR A 20 -9.09 9.78 -12.59
CA THR A 20 -7.62 9.80 -12.49
C THR A 20 -7.10 8.87 -11.41
N GLU A 21 -7.83 8.76 -10.29
CA GLU A 21 -7.44 7.86 -9.20
C GLU A 21 -7.69 6.39 -9.56
N GLN A 22 -8.78 6.10 -10.26
CA GLN A 22 -9.01 4.76 -10.83
C GLN A 22 -7.87 4.35 -11.78
N VAL A 23 -7.50 5.22 -12.74
CA VAL A 23 -6.38 4.95 -13.66
C VAL A 23 -5.08 4.72 -12.88
N ARG A 24 -4.83 5.49 -11.82
CA ARG A 24 -3.64 5.30 -10.96
C ARG A 24 -3.65 3.94 -10.27
N LEU A 25 -4.80 3.50 -9.75
CA LEU A 25 -4.97 2.21 -9.08
C LEU A 25 -4.83 1.04 -10.06
N GLU A 26 -5.38 1.16 -11.27
CA GLU A 26 -5.26 0.19 -12.37
C GLU A 26 -3.80 0.06 -12.83
N ASP A 27 -3.12 1.18 -13.06
CA ASP A 27 -1.70 1.19 -13.44
C ASP A 27 -0.82 0.57 -12.35
N GLN A 28 -1.11 0.85 -11.08
CA GLN A 28 -0.42 0.24 -9.95
C GLN A 28 -0.70 -1.27 -9.86
N HIS A 29 -1.94 -1.69 -10.12
CA HIS A 29 -2.31 -3.10 -10.18
C HIS A 29 -1.51 -3.83 -11.26
N GLU A 30 -1.55 -3.35 -12.50
CA GLU A 30 -0.86 -3.97 -13.63
C GLU A 30 0.65 -4.00 -13.45
N THR A 31 1.25 -2.93 -12.90
CA THR A 31 2.69 -2.88 -12.61
C THR A 31 3.11 -3.96 -11.62
N VAL A 32 2.35 -4.13 -10.54
CA VAL A 32 2.64 -5.14 -9.53
C VAL A 32 2.43 -6.55 -10.10
N VAL A 33 1.31 -6.82 -10.76
CA VAL A 33 1.02 -8.12 -11.37
C VAL A 33 2.09 -8.51 -12.40
N ALA A 34 2.54 -7.57 -13.22
CA ALA A 34 3.62 -7.81 -14.17
C ALA A 34 4.94 -8.23 -13.49
N SER A 35 5.21 -7.71 -12.29
CA SER A 35 6.41 -8.04 -11.52
C SER A 35 6.39 -9.47 -10.98
N TYR A 36 5.22 -10.02 -10.70
CA TYR A 36 5.05 -11.42 -10.30
C TYR A 36 4.98 -12.40 -11.49
N GLY A 37 5.32 -11.97 -12.71
CA GLY A 37 5.18 -12.83 -13.90
C GLY A 37 3.72 -13.18 -14.22
N ARG A 38 2.76 -12.37 -13.75
CA ARG A 38 1.31 -12.60 -13.80
C ARG A 38 0.79 -13.76 -12.94
N GLU A 39 1.64 -14.40 -12.14
CA GLU A 39 1.23 -15.37 -11.14
C GLU A 39 1.05 -14.68 -9.80
N ILE A 40 -0.03 -14.97 -9.08
CA ILE A 40 -0.33 -14.27 -7.83
C ILE A 40 0.00 -15.19 -6.67
N VAL A 41 0.85 -14.71 -5.77
CA VAL A 41 1.15 -15.40 -4.53
C VAL A 41 -0.12 -15.42 -3.67
N VAL A 42 -0.57 -16.60 -3.28
CA VAL A 42 -1.72 -16.78 -2.39
C VAL A 42 -1.25 -17.52 -1.14
N CYS A 43 -1.81 -17.16 0.01
CA CYS A 43 -1.67 -17.94 1.24
C CYS A 43 -2.07 -19.41 0.98
N PRO A 44 -1.44 -20.40 1.63
CA PRO A 44 -1.69 -21.81 1.34
C PRO A 44 -3.06 -22.23 1.88
N ILE A 45 -4.10 -21.94 1.11
CA ILE A 45 -5.46 -22.43 1.35
C ILE A 45 -5.84 -23.22 0.10
N CYS A 46 -5.53 -24.51 0.15
CA CYS A 46 -5.95 -25.58 -0.76
C CYS A 46 -5.59 -25.45 -2.25
N PRO A 47 -4.73 -26.31 -2.83
CA PRO A 47 -4.33 -26.27 -4.25
C PRO A 47 -5.47 -26.44 -5.27
N ASN A 48 -6.70 -26.75 -4.85
CA ASN A 48 -7.82 -27.04 -5.74
C ASN A 48 -8.99 -26.05 -5.70
N ARG A 49 -8.90 -24.95 -4.93
CA ARG A 49 -9.83 -23.81 -5.02
C ARG A 49 -9.12 -22.53 -4.58
N VAL A 50 -8.27 -22.01 -5.47
CA VAL A 50 -7.60 -20.73 -5.22
C VAL A 50 -8.00 -19.73 -6.28
N SER A 51 -8.83 -18.79 -5.87
CA SER A 51 -8.78 -17.47 -6.45
C SER A 51 -9.07 -16.45 -5.36
N GLY A 52 -8.02 -15.92 -4.76
CA GLY A 52 -7.99 -14.48 -4.54
C GLY A 52 -7.96 -13.83 -5.92
N PHE A 53 -9.05 -13.94 -6.68
CA PHE A 53 -9.27 -13.13 -7.86
C PHE A 53 -9.27 -11.72 -7.30
N TRP A 54 -8.14 -11.00 -7.44
CA TRP A 54 -8.10 -9.57 -7.21
C TRP A 54 -9.38 -9.02 -7.83
N ALA A 55 -10.24 -8.38 -7.04
CA ALA A 55 -11.62 -8.08 -7.40
C ALA A 55 -11.81 -7.26 -8.71
N LEU A 56 -10.71 -6.96 -9.41
CA LEU A 56 -10.55 -6.25 -10.67
C LEU A 56 -10.47 -7.14 -11.93
N HIS A 57 -10.32 -8.46 -11.83
CA HIS A 57 -10.40 -9.35 -13.02
C HIS A 57 -11.83 -9.80 -13.34
N VAL A 58 -12.82 -9.31 -12.58
CA VAL A 58 -14.21 -9.27 -13.03
C VAL A 58 -14.37 -8.00 -13.86
N PRO A 59 -14.91 -8.04 -15.10
CA PRO A 59 -15.17 -6.83 -15.88
C PRO A 59 -16.24 -6.00 -15.16
N MET A 60 -15.82 -5.08 -14.30
CA MET A 60 -16.72 -4.12 -13.66
C MET A 60 -16.82 -2.88 -14.54
N ALA A 61 -17.95 -2.76 -15.22
CA ALA A 61 -18.42 -1.47 -15.69
C ALA A 61 -18.67 -0.56 -14.47
N LEU A 62 -17.70 0.29 -14.13
CA LEU A 62 -17.83 1.27 -13.06
C LEU A 62 -18.60 2.48 -13.60
N THR A 63 -19.86 2.62 -13.16
CA THR A 63 -20.65 3.83 -13.44
C THR A 63 -20.37 4.90 -12.39
N SER A 64 -20.21 6.13 -12.88
CA SER A 64 -19.98 7.40 -12.19
C SER A 64 -20.79 7.63 -10.90
N SER A 65 -20.27 7.18 -9.76
CA SER A 65 -20.62 7.73 -8.45
C SER A 65 -19.40 7.62 -7.54
N ASN A 66 -19.34 8.41 -6.46
CA ASN A 66 -18.20 8.57 -5.52
C ASN A 66 -17.75 7.30 -4.76
N HIS A 67 -18.03 6.11 -5.27
CA HIS A 67 -17.68 4.83 -4.66
C HIS A 67 -17.10 3.94 -5.76
N TYR A 68 -15.85 3.47 -5.57
CA TYR A 68 -15.17 2.51 -6.45
C TYR A 68 -15.80 1.10 -6.40
N THR A 69 -17.02 0.99 -5.89
CA THR A 69 -17.71 -0.27 -5.62
C THR A 69 -18.83 -0.45 -6.63
N PRO A 70 -18.94 -1.64 -7.25
CA PRO A 70 -20.00 -1.94 -8.20
C PRO A 70 -21.36 -1.91 -7.49
N LYS A 71 -22.37 -1.39 -8.20
CA LYS A 71 -23.75 -1.36 -7.75
C LYS A 71 -24.64 -2.03 -8.81
N PRO A 72 -25.31 -3.15 -8.50
CA PRO A 72 -25.29 -3.88 -7.22
C PRO A 72 -23.95 -4.61 -6.99
N PRO A 73 -23.62 -4.96 -5.73
CA PRO A 73 -22.46 -5.80 -5.46
C PRO A 73 -22.62 -7.18 -6.12
N PRO A 74 -21.53 -7.79 -6.60
CA PRO A 74 -21.54 -9.19 -7.05
C PRO A 74 -22.09 -10.12 -5.97
N LYS A 75 -22.69 -11.22 -6.40
CA LYS A 75 -23.26 -12.21 -5.48
C LYS A 75 -22.20 -12.71 -4.49
N GLY A 76 -22.53 -12.65 -3.20
CA GLY A 76 -21.62 -13.07 -2.12
C GLY A 76 -20.55 -12.05 -1.76
N THR A 77 -20.65 -10.81 -2.25
CA THR A 77 -19.74 -9.71 -1.91
C THR A 77 -20.47 -8.64 -1.11
N HIS A 78 -19.78 -8.08 -0.12
CA HIS A 78 -20.21 -6.91 0.64
C HIS A 78 -19.09 -5.87 0.61
N PHE A 79 -19.44 -4.60 0.45
CA PHE A 79 -18.48 -3.50 0.47
C PHE A 79 -18.78 -2.59 1.65
N GLN A 80 -17.74 -2.26 2.41
CA GLN A 80 -17.81 -1.35 3.54
C GLN A 80 -16.61 -0.41 3.53
N ASP A 81 -16.88 0.88 3.74
CA ASP A 81 -15.84 1.86 3.97
C ASP A 81 -15.28 1.68 5.37
N GLN A 82 -13.99 1.39 5.47
CA GLN A 82 -13.30 1.17 6.73
C GLN A 82 -11.91 1.81 6.72
N SER A 83 -11.65 2.64 7.72
CA SER A 83 -10.33 3.26 7.92
C SER A 83 -9.38 2.26 8.58
N ILE A 84 -8.22 2.03 7.97
CA ILE A 84 -7.13 1.25 8.59
C ILE A 84 -6.44 1.98 9.76
N LYS A 85 -6.79 3.26 9.97
CA LYS A 85 -6.25 4.09 11.07
C LYS A 85 -6.99 3.87 12.37
N GLU A 86 -8.11 3.15 12.33
CA GLU A 86 -9.04 2.94 13.43
C GLU A 86 -9.19 1.43 13.72
N PRO A 87 -9.61 1.05 14.94
CA PRO A 87 -10.04 -0.31 15.19
C PRO A 87 -11.17 -0.73 14.24
N PHE A 88 -11.16 -1.98 13.81
CA PHE A 88 -12.28 -2.56 13.06
C PHE A 88 -13.47 -2.84 13.99
N PRO A 89 -14.70 -2.93 13.43
CA PRO A 89 -15.90 -3.24 14.21
C PRO A 89 -15.75 -4.49 15.07
N SER A 90 -16.32 -4.47 16.28
CA SER A 90 -16.20 -5.58 17.24
C SER A 90 -16.82 -6.87 16.73
N GLU A 91 -17.92 -6.77 15.97
CA GLU A 91 -18.66 -7.86 15.37
C GLU A 91 -17.89 -8.58 14.25
N TRP A 92 -16.77 -8.01 13.82
CA TRP A 92 -15.88 -8.58 12.80
C TRP A 92 -14.71 -9.35 13.40
N GLN A 93 -14.49 -9.25 14.71
CA GLN A 93 -13.42 -9.97 15.37
C GLN A 93 -13.66 -11.47 15.26
N GLU A 94 -12.60 -12.21 14.93
CA GLU A 94 -12.64 -13.66 14.77
C GLU A 94 -13.69 -14.17 13.76
N THR A 95 -14.00 -13.38 12.73
CA THR A 95 -15.02 -13.78 11.71
C THR A 95 -14.44 -14.20 10.38
N PHE A 96 -13.22 -13.77 10.05
CA PHE A 96 -12.61 -14.00 8.74
C PHE A 96 -11.64 -15.16 8.76
N GLU A 97 -11.70 -16.03 7.75
CA GLU A 97 -10.70 -17.09 7.53
C GLU A 97 -9.44 -16.54 6.88
N VAL A 98 -9.60 -15.47 6.08
CA VAL A 98 -8.52 -14.78 5.38
C VAL A 98 -8.74 -13.29 5.47
N VAL A 99 -7.68 -12.57 5.81
CA VAL A 99 -7.62 -11.11 5.70
C VAL A 99 -6.51 -10.80 4.71
N HIS A 100 -6.85 -10.05 3.67
CA HIS A 100 -5.91 -9.60 2.65
C HIS A 100 -5.88 -8.07 2.62
N GLN A 101 -4.69 -7.49 2.69
CA GLN A 101 -4.49 -6.05 2.50
C GLN A 101 -3.35 -5.81 1.51
N ARG A 102 -3.54 -4.82 0.63
CA ARG A 102 -2.56 -4.46 -0.39
C ARG A 102 -2.35 -2.94 -0.49
N LEU A 103 -1.09 -2.51 -0.31
CA LEU A 103 -0.58 -1.18 -0.61
C LEU A 103 -1.34 -0.04 0.10
N VAL A 104 -1.75 -0.26 1.35
CA VAL A 104 -2.55 0.74 2.10
C VAL A 104 -1.77 1.32 3.28
N MET A 105 -0.80 0.60 3.86
CA MET A 105 -0.20 1.00 5.14
C MET A 105 0.49 2.38 5.10
N ALA A 106 1.08 2.76 3.97
CA ALA A 106 1.70 4.08 3.81
C ALA A 106 0.71 5.23 4.05
N ALA A 107 -0.58 5.04 3.73
CA ALA A 107 -1.62 6.05 3.95
C ALA A 107 -1.96 6.26 5.44
N ALA A 108 -1.56 5.34 6.32
CA ALA A 108 -1.76 5.43 7.76
C ALA A 108 -0.69 6.28 8.48
N ALA A 109 0.46 6.47 7.84
CA ALA A 109 1.58 7.19 8.43
C ALA A 109 1.31 8.71 8.58
N PRO A 110 1.85 9.39 9.62
CA PRO A 110 2.46 8.79 10.81
C PRO A 110 1.45 8.42 11.90
N LYS A 111 0.15 8.67 11.66
CA LYS A 111 -0.90 8.52 12.67
C LYS A 111 -0.95 7.13 13.27
N GLN A 112 -0.66 6.11 12.47
CA GLN A 112 -0.50 4.74 12.94
C GLN A 112 0.81 4.14 12.43
N THR A 113 1.26 3.12 13.14
CA THR A 113 2.45 2.33 12.80
C THR A 113 2.03 1.04 12.07
N PRO A 114 2.91 0.43 11.26
CA PRO A 114 2.68 -0.89 10.69
C PRO A 114 2.24 -1.92 11.74
N GLY A 115 2.90 -1.95 12.90
CA GLY A 115 2.54 -2.85 14.00
C GLY A 115 1.11 -2.68 14.52
N PHE A 116 0.61 -1.44 14.63
CA PHE A 116 -0.79 -1.18 15.00
C PHE A 116 -1.77 -1.77 13.98
N ILE A 117 -1.48 -1.60 12.69
CA ILE A 117 -2.34 -2.08 11.61
C ILE A 117 -2.34 -3.61 11.61
N VAL A 118 -1.18 -4.25 11.71
CA VAL A 118 -1.06 -5.71 11.81
C VAL A 118 -1.89 -6.25 12.99
N GLN A 119 -1.76 -5.66 14.18
CA GLN A 119 -2.54 -6.09 15.35
C GLN A 119 -4.06 -6.00 15.11
N ASN A 120 -4.53 -4.95 14.45
CA ASN A 120 -5.96 -4.81 14.15
C ASN A 120 -6.43 -5.80 13.10
N LEU A 121 -5.64 -6.07 12.06
CA LEU A 121 -5.98 -7.06 11.04
C LEU A 121 -5.97 -8.49 11.61
N VAL A 122 -5.07 -8.81 12.54
CA VAL A 122 -5.02 -10.13 13.18
C VAL A 122 -6.28 -10.39 14.00
N LYS A 123 -6.84 -9.39 14.69
CA LYS A 123 -8.08 -9.55 15.46
C LYS A 123 -9.29 -9.96 14.63
N LEU A 124 -9.27 -9.68 13.32
CA LEU A 124 -10.34 -10.08 12.40
C LEU A 124 -10.32 -11.58 12.11
N LEU A 125 -9.17 -12.24 12.29
CA LEU A 125 -8.99 -13.63 11.93
C LEU A 125 -9.63 -14.56 12.97
N LYS A 126 -10.38 -15.53 12.47
CA LYS A 126 -10.71 -16.74 13.25
C LYS A 126 -9.42 -17.39 13.78
N PRO A 127 -9.50 -18.20 14.85
CA PRO A 127 -8.44 -19.15 15.16
C PRO A 127 -8.07 -19.93 13.89
N VAL A 128 -6.77 -20.06 13.62
CA VAL A 128 -6.19 -20.67 12.39
C VAL A 128 -6.41 -19.93 11.05
N GLY A 129 -6.91 -18.70 11.08
CA GLY A 129 -7.01 -17.84 9.89
C GLY A 129 -5.66 -17.35 9.37
N TRP A 130 -5.67 -16.81 8.14
CA TRP A 130 -4.48 -16.34 7.44
C TRP A 130 -4.49 -14.83 7.19
N LEU A 131 -3.38 -14.17 7.50
CA LEU A 131 -3.13 -12.78 7.09
C LEU A 131 -2.22 -12.76 5.85
N GLN A 132 -2.64 -12.06 4.80
CA GLN A 132 -1.80 -11.76 3.65
C GLN A 132 -1.64 -10.25 3.49
N LEU A 133 -0.39 -9.79 3.50
CA LEU A 133 -0.04 -8.40 3.23
C LEU A 133 0.79 -8.31 1.95
N VAL A 134 0.47 -7.30 1.13
CA VAL A 134 1.27 -6.92 -0.04
C VAL A 134 1.62 -5.45 0.11
N GLU A 135 2.85 -5.17 0.51
CA GLU A 135 3.32 -3.81 0.80
C GLU A 135 4.63 -3.52 0.05
N VAL A 136 4.95 -2.23 -0.11
CA VAL A 136 6.20 -1.80 -0.76
C VAL A 136 7.27 -1.59 0.29
N ILE A 137 8.43 -2.19 0.03
CA ILE A 137 9.70 -1.85 0.66
C ILE A 137 10.56 -1.06 -0.32
N THR A 138 11.26 -0.04 0.16
CA THR A 138 12.15 0.79 -0.67
C THR A 138 13.59 0.58 -0.24
N THR A 139 14.15 -0.56 -0.64
CA THR A 139 15.56 -0.88 -0.44
C THR A 139 16.36 -0.40 -1.66
N PRO A 140 17.43 0.40 -1.49
CA PRO A 140 18.35 0.70 -2.58
C PRO A 140 19.00 -0.57 -3.14
N VAL A 141 19.09 -0.68 -4.46
CA VAL A 141 19.84 -1.74 -5.14
C VAL A 141 20.94 -1.13 -6.02
N PRO A 142 22.06 -1.82 -6.27
CA PRO A 142 23.19 -1.26 -7.02
C PRO A 142 22.84 -0.74 -8.41
N GLU A 143 21.83 -1.31 -9.06
CA GLU A 143 21.41 -0.99 -10.43
C GLU A 143 20.46 0.22 -10.49
N ASN A 144 20.12 0.83 -9.35
CA ASN A 144 19.22 1.98 -9.34
C ASN A 144 19.84 3.16 -10.08
N PRO A 145 19.11 3.78 -11.03
CA PRO A 145 19.55 5.03 -11.63
C PRO A 145 19.47 6.17 -10.60
N ILE A 146 20.22 7.26 -10.83
CA ILE A 146 20.27 8.43 -9.94
C ILE A 146 18.88 8.92 -9.49
N PRO A 147 17.88 9.10 -10.39
CA PRO A 147 16.55 9.56 -9.97
C PRO A 147 15.83 8.61 -9.01
N ARG A 148 16.13 7.31 -9.06
CA ARG A 148 15.53 6.33 -8.15
C ARG A 148 16.12 6.45 -6.74
N ASN A 149 17.44 6.65 -6.65
CA ASN A 149 18.09 6.87 -5.35
C ASN A 149 17.65 8.19 -4.73
N GLN A 150 17.53 9.28 -5.52
CA GLN A 150 16.97 10.55 -5.06
C GLN A 150 15.53 10.41 -4.52
N HIS A 151 14.71 9.56 -5.15
CA HIS A 151 13.36 9.26 -4.64
C HIS A 151 13.40 8.52 -3.28
N ILE A 152 14.34 7.58 -3.11
CA ILE A 152 14.50 6.87 -1.82
C ILE A 152 15.02 7.84 -0.75
N ASP A 153 15.98 8.70 -1.07
CA ASP A 153 16.51 9.74 -0.16
C ASP A 153 15.42 10.73 0.29
N MET A 154 14.52 11.09 -0.63
CA MET A 154 13.33 11.90 -0.34
C MET A 154 12.42 11.18 0.67
N LEU A 155 12.16 9.89 0.49
CA LEU A 155 11.35 9.09 1.41
C LEU A 155 12.05 8.92 2.77
N ASP A 156 13.35 8.69 2.80
CA ASP A 156 14.14 8.62 4.03
C ASP A 156 14.03 9.94 4.81
N SER A 157 14.20 11.07 4.13
CA SER A 157 14.01 12.40 4.72
C SER A 157 12.61 12.57 5.28
N LEU A 158 11.58 12.18 4.54
CA LEU A 158 10.19 12.26 4.97
C LEU A 158 9.96 11.44 6.25
N TYR A 159 10.28 10.15 6.24
CA TYR A 159 10.00 9.26 7.37
C TYR A 159 10.89 9.53 8.57
N LYS A 160 12.15 9.93 8.37
CA LYS A 160 13.02 10.37 9.48
C LYS A 160 12.41 11.51 10.28
N ASN A 161 11.74 12.44 9.61
CA ASN A 161 11.06 13.56 10.27
C ASN A 161 9.72 13.15 10.86
N LEU A 162 8.92 12.35 10.16
CA LEU A 162 7.62 11.89 10.63
C LEU A 162 7.70 10.95 11.84
N TYR A 163 8.77 10.16 11.93
CA TYR A 163 8.94 9.08 12.90
C TYR A 163 10.25 9.20 13.71
N SER A 164 10.76 10.42 13.86
CA SER A 164 12.02 10.69 14.57
C SER A 164 12.09 9.99 15.92
N GLY A 165 13.22 9.34 16.21
CA GLY A 165 13.43 8.59 17.45
C GLY A 165 12.75 7.22 17.50
N THR A 166 12.08 6.77 16.44
CA THR A 166 11.49 5.43 16.33
C THR A 166 12.19 4.59 15.27
N LYS A 167 11.95 3.28 15.27
CA LYS A 167 12.45 2.36 14.23
C LYS A 167 11.89 2.62 12.83
N TYR A 168 10.79 3.38 12.73
CA TYR A 168 10.10 3.70 11.48
C TYR A 168 10.67 4.93 10.76
N ALA A 169 11.78 5.48 11.24
CA ALA A 169 12.44 6.69 10.73
C ALA A 169 13.23 6.49 9.41
N LYS A 170 12.81 5.54 8.56
CA LYS A 170 13.45 5.19 7.28
C LYS A 170 12.41 4.84 6.22
N SER A 171 12.79 4.96 4.95
CA SER A 171 11.97 4.69 3.76
C SER A 171 11.47 3.24 3.71
N ASN A 172 12.23 2.30 4.25
CA ASN A 172 11.82 0.91 4.36
C ASN A 172 10.87 0.67 5.56
N LEU A 173 9.76 1.42 5.59
CA LEU A 173 8.77 1.41 6.67
C LEU A 173 8.18 0.02 6.96
N MET A 174 8.12 -0.83 5.94
CA MET A 174 7.47 -2.14 5.98
C MET A 174 8.45 -3.32 6.14
N ALA A 175 9.75 -3.05 6.34
CA ALA A 175 10.78 -4.09 6.49
C ALA A 175 10.48 -5.08 7.61
N ASP A 176 9.91 -4.59 8.72
CA ASP A 176 9.69 -5.37 9.93
C ASP A 176 8.33 -6.08 9.95
N LEU A 177 7.56 -6.08 8.86
CA LEU A 177 6.24 -6.71 8.85
C LEU A 177 6.24 -8.17 9.31
N PRO A 178 7.21 -9.03 8.93
CA PRO A 178 7.26 -10.40 9.46
C PRO A 178 7.35 -10.43 10.98
N TRP A 179 8.19 -9.58 11.57
CA TRP A 179 8.34 -9.47 13.01
C TRP A 179 7.08 -8.94 13.69
N GLU A 180 6.43 -7.93 13.12
CA GLU A 180 5.15 -7.41 13.64
C GLU A 180 4.04 -8.46 13.59
N MET A 181 4.03 -9.32 12.56
CA MET A 181 3.10 -10.44 12.43
C MET A 181 3.33 -11.49 13.52
N GLU A 182 4.57 -11.95 13.70
CA GLU A 182 4.93 -12.93 14.74
C GLU A 182 4.60 -12.40 16.14
N LYS A 183 4.97 -11.14 16.41
CA LYS A 183 4.66 -10.46 17.66
C LYS A 183 3.16 -10.35 17.93
N SER A 184 2.35 -10.27 16.87
CA SER A 184 0.89 -10.23 16.96
C SER A 184 0.25 -11.62 17.10
N GLY A 185 1.06 -12.68 17.21
CA GLY A 185 0.60 -14.05 17.47
C GLY A 185 0.44 -14.93 16.23
N LEU A 186 0.78 -14.42 15.04
CA LEU A 186 0.80 -15.24 13.83
C LEU A 186 1.98 -16.22 13.86
N ARG A 187 1.78 -17.39 13.25
CA ARG A 187 2.77 -18.44 13.10
C ARG A 187 2.97 -18.75 11.61
N ASN A 188 4.06 -19.43 11.27
CA ASN A 188 4.41 -19.77 9.89
C ASN A 188 4.52 -18.53 8.99
N VAL A 189 5.07 -17.43 9.53
CA VAL A 189 5.24 -16.19 8.80
C VAL A 189 6.29 -16.39 7.71
N GLN A 190 5.93 -16.01 6.49
CA GLN A 190 6.80 -16.09 5.32
C GLN A 190 6.82 -14.74 4.60
N GLN A 191 7.95 -14.44 3.98
CA GLN A 191 8.13 -13.25 3.17
C GLN A 191 8.70 -13.64 1.82
N ALA A 192 8.13 -13.06 0.76
CA ALA A 192 8.68 -13.10 -0.58
C ALA A 192 8.79 -11.66 -1.08
N GLU A 193 9.97 -11.30 -1.56
CA GLU A 193 10.21 -10.00 -2.17
C GLU A 193 10.28 -10.16 -3.68
N VAL A 194 9.61 -9.24 -4.37
CA VAL A 194 9.62 -9.19 -5.84
C VAL A 194 10.10 -7.81 -6.26
N LEU A 195 11.16 -7.78 -7.08
CA LEU A 195 11.69 -6.54 -7.61
C LEU A 195 10.69 -5.94 -8.59
N VAL A 196 10.08 -4.82 -8.20
CA VAL A 196 9.19 -4.06 -9.08
C VAL A 196 10.02 -3.12 -9.93
N LYS A 197 10.09 -3.41 -11.23
CA LYS A 197 10.80 -2.56 -12.21
C LYS A 197 9.92 -1.40 -12.65
N TYR A 198 10.53 -0.22 -12.80
CA TYR A 198 9.86 1.01 -13.20
C TYR A 198 10.49 1.61 -14.45
N GLY A 199 9.66 2.15 -15.34
CA GLY A 199 10.12 2.92 -16.49
C GLY A 199 11.08 2.17 -17.40
N ALA A 200 12.25 2.75 -17.66
CA ALA A 200 13.25 2.18 -18.56
C ALA A 200 13.75 0.79 -18.12
N ALA A 201 13.65 0.46 -16.82
CA ALA A 201 14.00 -0.87 -16.32
C ALA A 201 12.99 -1.96 -16.77
N THR A 202 11.79 -1.56 -17.21
CA THR A 202 10.76 -2.48 -17.68
C THR A 202 10.92 -2.71 -19.19
N GLU A 203 11.08 -3.98 -19.59
CA GLU A 203 11.17 -4.40 -20.99
C GLU A 203 9.82 -4.29 -21.71
N ASN A 204 8.72 -4.59 -21.01
CA ASN A 204 7.38 -4.45 -21.55
C ASN A 204 6.98 -2.97 -21.65
N LEU A 205 6.88 -2.46 -22.88
CA LEU A 205 6.54 -1.06 -23.17
C LEU A 205 5.17 -0.63 -22.61
N TRP A 206 4.19 -1.54 -22.55
CA TRP A 206 2.89 -1.24 -21.96
C TRP A 206 2.98 -0.98 -20.45
N ILE A 207 3.80 -1.77 -19.75
CA ILE A 207 4.00 -1.61 -18.29
C ILE A 207 4.96 -0.46 -17.97
N ARG A 208 5.88 -0.11 -18.89
CA ARG A 208 6.84 0.98 -18.73
C ARG A 208 6.15 2.31 -18.38
N GLU A 209 5.14 2.71 -19.13
CA GLU A 209 4.45 3.98 -18.88
C GLU A 209 3.59 3.94 -17.61
N LYS A 210 2.88 2.83 -17.39
CA LYS A 210 2.03 2.61 -16.20
C LYS A 210 2.83 2.64 -14.91
N SER A 211 3.98 1.96 -14.91
CA SER A 211 4.89 1.94 -13.76
C SER A 211 5.42 3.34 -13.46
N LEU A 212 5.80 4.13 -14.48
CA LEU A 212 6.23 5.52 -14.27
C LEU A 212 5.12 6.35 -13.63
N ARG A 213 3.89 6.31 -14.17
CA ARG A 213 2.76 7.04 -13.60
C ARG A 213 2.49 6.63 -12.14
N THR A 214 2.58 5.34 -11.85
CA THR A 214 2.44 4.81 -10.49
C THR A 214 3.49 5.39 -9.54
N ALA A 215 4.77 5.37 -9.93
CA ALA A 215 5.86 5.84 -9.09
C ALA A 215 5.78 7.35 -8.83
N VAL A 216 5.43 8.15 -9.84
CA VAL A 216 5.41 9.62 -9.71
C VAL A 216 4.13 10.15 -9.09
N ALA A 217 3.02 9.41 -9.13
CA ALA A 217 1.73 9.90 -8.63
C ALA A 217 1.74 10.28 -7.13
N GLY A 218 2.58 9.62 -6.32
CA GLY A 218 2.73 9.94 -4.90
C GLY A 218 3.65 11.15 -4.63
N VAL A 219 4.54 11.50 -5.55
CA VAL A 219 5.60 12.49 -5.35
C VAL A 219 5.06 13.88 -4.99
N PRO A 220 4.04 14.45 -5.69
CA PRO A 220 3.51 15.75 -5.32
C PRO A 220 3.00 15.81 -3.88
N ASN A 221 2.42 14.72 -3.38
CA ASN A 221 1.88 14.66 -2.03
C ASN A 221 3.01 14.60 -0.98
N PHE A 222 4.06 13.80 -1.23
CA PHE A 222 5.23 13.78 -0.36
C PHE A 222 5.95 15.13 -0.33
N LEU A 223 6.10 15.78 -1.48
CA LEU A 223 6.71 17.11 -1.56
C LEU A 223 5.91 18.18 -0.83
N THR A 224 4.57 18.12 -0.84
CA THR A 224 3.73 19.03 -0.03
C THR A 224 4.05 18.87 1.46
N VAL A 225 4.10 17.64 1.97
CA VAL A 225 4.40 17.38 3.38
C VAL A 225 5.82 17.83 3.74
N LEU A 226 6.80 17.55 2.88
CA LEU A 226 8.20 17.96 3.09
C LEU A 226 8.38 19.49 3.12
N LYS A 227 7.68 20.22 2.26
CA LYS A 227 7.75 21.70 2.21
C LYS A 227 7.17 22.38 3.46
N GLU A 228 6.31 21.69 4.20
CA GLU A 228 5.75 22.19 5.46
C GLU A 228 6.64 21.85 6.67
N MET A 229 7.70 21.07 6.49
CA MET A 229 8.67 20.78 7.55
C MET A 229 9.63 21.97 7.77
N PRO A 230 10.20 22.14 8.98
CA PRO A 230 11.18 23.19 9.26
C PRO A 230 12.33 23.22 8.24
N GLY A 231 12.76 24.44 7.87
CA GLY A 231 13.54 24.77 6.66
C GLY A 231 15.02 24.38 6.63
N ASP A 232 15.46 23.45 7.46
CA ASP A 232 16.80 22.85 7.47
C ASP A 232 16.82 21.42 6.90
N VAL A 233 15.65 20.85 6.59
CA VAL A 233 15.48 19.45 6.17
C VAL A 233 15.62 19.25 4.65
N TRP A 234 15.44 20.30 3.84
CA TRP A 234 15.45 20.19 2.38
C TRP A 234 16.36 21.24 1.74
N LYS A 235 17.37 20.79 0.98
CA LYS A 235 18.13 21.68 0.10
C LYS A 235 17.32 21.86 -1.19
N GLN A 236 16.85 23.09 -1.43
CA GLN A 236 16.49 23.51 -2.78
C GLN A 236 17.76 23.46 -3.63
N GLU A 237 17.83 22.52 -4.56
CA GLU A 237 18.70 22.64 -5.75
C GLU A 237 17.93 23.38 -6.84
#